data_AF-A0A0N0P993-F1
#
_entry.id   AF-A0A0N0P993-F1
#
_cell.length_a   1.000
_cell.length_b   1.000
_cell.length_c   1.000
_cell.angle_alpha   90.00
_cell.angle_beta   90.00
_cell.angle_gamma   90.00
#
_symmetry.space_group_name_H-M   'P 1'
#
loop_
_entity.id
_entity.type
_entity.pdbx_description
1 polymer ?
#
loop_
_entity_poly.entity_id
_entity_poly.type
_entity_poly.pdbx_seq_one_letter_code
_entity_poly.pdbx_strand_id
1 'polypeptide(L)'
;MGKKKAFYQQDYGAHIGATILCVTSFMAVTFLTCGTPLGMLMLREWETYSPDHPGVYFYRPCYTLWGMRNNCWNANYTLRVDDPQIARCPDIRSRFEAAEAFSVIALFFLLFVLGASWYKLCGSNIKTIVTLLAVFTLGSTTVPFAVVTSFYYTSFCNLDFLTHRYTRYGAGYALTVTSFCLQVVGLILFIALEPRIVEPKRNTLENAKEEAPSDATSSHEPSH
;
A
#
# COMPACT_ATOMS: atom_id res chain seq x y z
N MET A 1 -28.93 26.88 -2.40
CA MET A 1 -28.99 25.46 -1.97
C MET A 1 -28.68 24.57 -3.16
N GLY A 2 -27.43 24.10 -3.29
CA GLY A 2 -27.05 23.21 -4.39
C GLY A 2 -27.75 21.87 -4.28
N LYS A 3 -28.50 21.46 -5.32
CA LYS A 3 -29.12 20.14 -5.42
C LYS A 3 -28.03 19.07 -5.26
N LYS A 4 -28.04 18.34 -4.13
CA LYS A 4 -27.23 17.14 -3.97
C LYS A 4 -27.69 16.14 -5.04
N LYS A 5 -26.87 15.88 -6.06
CA LYS A 5 -27.14 14.84 -7.05
C LYS A 5 -27.30 13.49 -6.32
N ALA A 6 -28.23 12.65 -6.80
CA ALA A 6 -28.44 11.33 -6.23
C ALA A 6 -27.15 10.49 -6.33
N PHE A 7 -26.88 9.67 -5.31
CA PHE A 7 -25.66 8.87 -5.15
C PHE A 7 -25.28 8.01 -6.36
N TYR A 8 -26.26 7.61 -7.19
CA TYR A 8 -26.06 6.80 -8.39
C TYR A 8 -25.89 7.59 -9.70
N GLN A 9 -26.06 8.92 -9.67
CA GLN A 9 -25.94 9.81 -10.84
C GLN A 9 -24.57 10.53 -10.88
N GLN A 10 -23.51 9.81 -10.50
CA GLN A 10 -22.15 10.31 -10.62
C GLN A 10 -21.59 9.97 -12.00
N ASP A 11 -21.02 10.96 -12.68
CA ASP A 11 -20.32 10.78 -13.94
C ASP A 11 -18.99 10.04 -13.68
N TYR A 12 -19.06 8.72 -13.49
CA TYR A 12 -17.87 7.87 -13.28
C TYR A 12 -16.86 8.03 -14.44
N GLY A 13 -17.34 8.36 -15.64
CA GLY A 13 -16.52 8.69 -16.81
C GLY A 13 -15.69 9.98 -16.67
N ALA A 14 -16.01 10.87 -15.72
CA ALA A 14 -15.21 12.07 -15.44
C ALA A 14 -13.98 11.77 -14.56
N HIS A 15 -14.00 10.67 -13.79
CA HIS A 15 -12.96 10.27 -12.84
C HIS A 15 -12.45 8.84 -13.12
N ILE A 16 -12.02 8.61 -14.36
CA ILE A 16 -11.49 7.31 -14.83
C ILE A 16 -10.26 6.92 -13.99
N GLY A 17 -9.38 7.88 -13.71
CA GLY A 17 -8.18 7.66 -12.88
C GLY A 17 -8.53 7.19 -11.46
N ALA A 18 -9.46 7.87 -10.78
CA ALA A 18 -9.90 7.48 -9.44
C ALA A 18 -10.57 6.10 -9.40
N THR A 19 -11.32 5.73 -10.46
CA THR A 19 -11.96 4.41 -10.56
C THR A 19 -10.91 3.30 -10.65
N ILE A 20 -9.91 3.48 -11.51
CA ILE A 20 -8.80 2.51 -11.66
C ILE A 20 -8.02 2.39 -10.35
N LEU A 21 -7.72 3.50 -9.69
CA LEU A 21 -7.03 3.47 -8.39
C LEU A 21 -7.85 2.74 -7.33
N CYS A 22 -9.16 2.92 -7.31
CA CYS A 22 -10.05 2.23 -6.38
C CYS A 22 -10.01 0.71 -6.60
N VAL A 23 -10.13 0.25 -7.84
CA VAL A 23 -10.13 -1.19 -8.18
C VAL A 23 -8.76 -1.82 -7.91
N THR A 24 -7.68 -1.17 -8.33
CA THR A 24 -6.31 -1.65 -8.09
C THR A 24 -5.97 -1.67 -6.59
N SER A 25 -6.39 -0.66 -5.82
CA SER A 25 -6.21 -0.62 -4.37
C SER A 25 -6.99 -1.74 -3.66
N PHE A 26 -8.21 -2.03 -4.11
CA PHE A 26 -8.99 -3.14 -3.56
C PHE A 26 -8.30 -4.50 -3.77
N MET A 27 -7.82 -4.76 -4.99
CA MET A 27 -7.06 -5.98 -5.28
C MET A 27 -5.74 -6.02 -4.50
N ALA A 28 -5.03 -4.90 -4.40
CA ALA A 28 -3.78 -4.80 -3.66
C ALA A 28 -3.97 -5.08 -2.16
N VAL A 29 -5.04 -4.57 -1.55
CA VAL A 29 -5.41 -4.88 -0.16
C VAL A 29 -5.62 -6.39 0.00
N THR A 30 -6.43 -7.02 -0.84
CA THR A 30 -6.71 -8.46 -0.77
C THR A 30 -5.44 -9.29 -0.90
N PHE A 31 -4.55 -8.95 -1.84
CA PHE A 31 -3.28 -9.67 -1.99
C PHE A 31 -2.35 -9.47 -0.82
N LEU A 32 -2.28 -8.25 -0.25
CA LEU A 32 -1.42 -8.01 0.90
C LEU A 32 -1.97 -8.68 2.17
N THR A 33 -3.29 -8.64 2.40
CA THR A 33 -3.92 -9.31 3.56
C THR A 33 -3.79 -10.81 3.49
N CYS A 34 -3.95 -11.42 2.31
CA CYS A 34 -3.73 -12.85 2.13
C CYS A 34 -2.23 -13.23 2.14
N GLY A 35 -1.36 -12.40 1.56
CA GLY A 35 0.07 -12.66 1.45
C GLY A 35 0.82 -12.58 2.79
N THR A 36 0.46 -11.63 3.65
CA THR A 36 1.11 -11.38 4.95
C THR A 36 1.14 -12.60 5.90
N PRO A 37 0.03 -13.35 6.09
CA PRO A 37 0.04 -14.56 6.93
C PRO A 37 0.57 -15.81 6.24
N LEU A 38 0.80 -15.77 4.91
CA LEU A 38 1.31 -16.90 4.13
C LEU A 38 2.84 -17.00 4.22
N GLY A 39 3.36 -18.18 3.86
CA GLY A 39 4.80 -18.43 3.78
C GLY A 39 5.45 -17.56 2.70
N MET A 40 6.40 -16.72 3.12
CA MET A 40 7.24 -15.89 2.26
C MET A 40 8.38 -16.69 1.63
N LEU A 41 9.01 -17.56 2.43
CA LEU A 41 10.03 -18.50 1.98
C LEU A 41 9.62 -19.92 2.36
N MET A 42 9.77 -20.84 1.42
CA MET A 42 9.53 -22.26 1.61
C MET A 42 10.86 -23.00 1.59
N LEU A 43 11.05 -23.99 2.46
CA LEU A 43 12.23 -24.83 2.38
C LEU A 43 12.18 -25.69 1.12
N ARG A 44 13.33 -25.86 0.48
CA ARG A 44 13.52 -26.67 -0.72
C ARG A 44 13.41 -28.17 -0.41
N GLU A 45 13.88 -28.56 0.77
CA GLU A 45 13.81 -29.91 1.29
C GLU A 45 12.65 -30.00 2.28
N TRP A 46 11.78 -30.98 2.06
CA TRP A 46 10.43 -31.05 2.64
C TRP A 46 10.35 -31.95 3.88
N GLU A 47 11.45 -32.61 4.24
CA GLU A 47 11.54 -33.57 5.33
C GLU A 47 12.93 -33.53 5.96
N THR A 48 13.16 -32.53 6.81
CA THR A 48 14.38 -32.47 7.63
C THR A 48 14.00 -32.78 9.06
N TYR A 49 14.39 -33.97 9.53
CA TYR A 49 14.57 -34.21 10.96
C TYR A 49 15.62 -33.20 11.45
N SER A 50 15.18 -32.12 12.09
CA SER A 50 16.10 -31.14 12.66
C SER A 50 16.65 -31.72 13.96
N PRO A 51 17.97 -31.96 14.09
CA PRO A 51 18.56 -32.50 15.31
C PRO A 51 18.41 -31.54 16.51
N ASP A 52 18.13 -30.26 16.26
CA ASP A 52 17.92 -29.24 17.31
C ASP A 52 16.56 -29.34 18.02
N HIS A 53 15.59 -30.08 17.46
CA HIS A 53 14.24 -30.19 18.02
C HIS A 53 13.74 -31.65 18.05
N PRO A 54 14.20 -32.47 19.01
CA PRO A 54 13.77 -33.86 19.12
C PRO A 54 12.25 -33.95 19.35
N GLY A 55 11.56 -34.69 18.48
CA GLY A 55 10.11 -34.92 18.55
C GLY A 55 9.24 -33.98 17.69
N VAL A 56 9.84 -33.00 16.99
CA VAL A 56 9.10 -32.13 16.05
C VAL A 56 9.29 -32.62 14.62
N TYR A 57 8.20 -33.05 13.98
CA TYR A 57 8.19 -33.40 12.56
C TYR A 57 7.92 -32.15 11.71
N PHE A 58 8.81 -31.87 10.76
CA PHE A 58 8.65 -30.79 9.79
C PHE A 58 7.99 -31.36 8.54
N TYR A 59 6.74 -30.97 8.29
CA TYR A 59 5.98 -31.37 7.11
C TYR A 59 5.65 -30.12 6.30
N ARG A 60 6.42 -29.87 5.23
CA ARG A 60 6.34 -28.65 4.42
C ARG A 60 6.52 -27.38 5.28
N PRO A 61 7.71 -27.17 5.86
CA PRO A 61 7.97 -25.97 6.65
C PRO A 61 8.05 -24.70 5.78
N CYS A 62 7.70 -23.56 6.37
CA CYS A 62 7.88 -22.24 5.76
C CYS A 62 8.21 -21.17 6.79
N TYR A 63 8.87 -20.13 6.28
CA TYR A 63 9.08 -18.86 6.96
C TYR A 63 8.03 -17.87 6.48
N THR A 64 7.26 -17.34 7.42
CA THR A 64 6.40 -16.17 7.20
C THR A 64 7.15 -14.91 7.66
N LEU A 65 6.54 -13.73 7.51
CA LEU A 65 7.05 -12.50 8.13
C LEU A 65 7.10 -12.59 9.67
N TRP A 66 6.30 -13.49 10.26
CA TRP A 66 6.04 -13.57 11.70
C TRP A 66 6.82 -14.69 12.41
N GLY A 67 7.60 -15.47 11.67
CA GLY A 67 8.34 -16.62 12.18
C GLY A 67 8.25 -17.86 11.30
N MET A 68 8.71 -18.99 11.84
CA MET A 68 8.76 -20.29 11.17
C MET A 68 7.60 -21.18 11.60
N ARG A 69 6.99 -21.85 10.63
CA ARG A 69 5.99 -22.89 10.84
C ARG A 69 6.55 -24.23 10.37
N ASN A 70 6.43 -25.26 11.19
CA ASN A 70 6.79 -26.64 10.83
C ASN A 70 5.85 -27.25 9.78
N ASN A 71 4.62 -26.76 9.71
CA ASN A 71 3.65 -27.06 8.66
C ASN A 71 2.91 -25.78 8.26
N CYS A 72 3.07 -25.35 7.01
CA CYS A 72 2.45 -24.12 6.49
C CYS A 72 0.92 -24.11 6.54
N TRP A 73 0.29 -25.29 6.61
CA TRP A 73 -1.17 -25.40 6.69
C TRP A 73 -1.71 -25.09 8.09
N ASN A 74 -0.87 -25.23 9.12
CA ASN A 74 -1.28 -25.01 10.50
C ASN A 74 -0.97 -23.58 10.93
N ALA A 75 -1.77 -23.05 11.86
CA ALA A 75 -1.56 -21.73 12.45
C ALA A 75 -0.47 -21.70 13.54
N ASN A 76 0.01 -22.87 13.97
CA ASN A 76 0.99 -22.97 15.04
C ASN A 76 2.39 -22.62 14.54
N TYR A 77 3.01 -21.67 15.24
CA TYR A 77 4.41 -21.31 15.03
C TYR A 77 5.30 -22.24 15.84
N THR A 78 6.32 -22.77 15.19
CA THR A 78 7.31 -23.65 15.81
C THR A 78 8.48 -22.85 16.33
N LEU A 79 8.84 -21.81 15.58
CA LEU A 79 9.82 -20.82 15.97
C LEU A 79 9.22 -19.44 15.71
N ARG A 80 9.34 -18.54 16.66
CA ARG A 80 9.08 -17.12 16.45
C ARG A 80 10.40 -16.35 16.41
N VAL A 81 10.31 -15.08 16.02
CA VAL A 81 11.48 -14.20 15.89
C VAL A 81 12.22 -14.02 17.23
N ASP A 82 11.54 -14.26 18.35
CA ASP A 82 12.04 -14.22 19.73
C ASP A 82 12.76 -15.49 20.20
N ASP A 83 12.81 -16.56 19.39
CA ASP A 83 13.52 -17.78 19.78
C ASP A 83 15.05 -17.57 19.89
N PRO A 84 15.72 -18.20 20.87
CA PRO A 84 17.10 -17.89 21.24
C PRO A 84 18.13 -18.10 20.11
N GLN A 85 17.84 -18.98 19.15
CA GLN A 85 18.67 -19.22 17.97
C GLN A 85 18.65 -18.03 16.99
N ILE A 86 17.48 -17.42 16.78
CA ILE A 86 17.30 -16.24 15.91
C ILE A 86 17.63 -14.95 16.66
N ALA A 87 17.26 -14.88 17.95
CA ALA A 87 17.54 -13.75 18.82
C ALA A 87 19.05 -13.48 19.02
N ARG A 88 19.91 -14.48 18.77
CA ARG A 88 21.37 -14.33 18.83
C ARG A 88 21.93 -13.45 17.70
N CYS A 89 21.18 -13.25 16.61
CA CYS A 89 21.54 -12.35 15.53
C CYS A 89 20.61 -11.11 15.54
N PRO A 90 21.03 -9.98 16.14
CA PRO A 90 20.18 -8.78 16.25
C PRO A 90 19.81 -8.19 14.88
N ASP A 91 20.64 -8.41 13.87
CA ASP A 91 20.39 -7.93 12.50
C ASP A 91 19.22 -8.65 11.83
N ILE A 92 19.09 -9.96 12.01
CA ILE A 92 17.96 -10.73 11.46
C ILE A 92 16.68 -10.30 12.17
N ARG A 93 16.72 -10.25 13.50
CA ARG A 93 15.58 -9.88 14.34
C ARG A 93 15.02 -8.50 14.01
N SER A 94 15.85 -7.47 14.00
CA SER A 94 15.42 -6.10 13.73
C SER A 94 14.79 -5.93 12.34
N ARG A 95 15.29 -6.66 11.34
CA ARG A 95 14.73 -6.64 9.98
C ARG A 95 13.38 -7.35 9.89
N PHE A 96 13.19 -8.48 10.59
CA PHE A 96 11.89 -9.13 10.68
C PHE A 96 10.87 -8.25 11.41
N GLU A 97 11.24 -7.69 12.56
CA GLU A 97 10.38 -6.74 13.30
C GLU A 97 9.99 -5.53 12.44
N ALA A 98 10.94 -4.98 11.66
CA ALA A 98 10.64 -3.93 10.69
C ALA A 98 9.67 -4.42 9.60
N ALA A 99 9.92 -5.58 9.00
CA ALA A 99 9.07 -6.12 7.93
C ALA A 99 7.63 -6.38 8.43
N GLU A 100 7.47 -6.88 9.66
CA GLU A 100 6.18 -7.03 10.32
C GLU A 100 5.48 -5.68 10.50
N ALA A 101 6.13 -4.70 11.13
CA ALA A 101 5.56 -3.39 11.39
C ALA A 101 5.16 -2.66 10.09
N PHE A 102 6.03 -2.66 9.10
CA PHE A 102 5.77 -2.03 7.80
C PHE A 102 4.66 -2.74 7.03
N SER A 103 4.48 -4.06 7.17
CA SER A 103 3.36 -4.78 6.54
C SER A 103 2.01 -4.34 7.12
N VAL A 104 1.92 -4.13 8.44
CA VAL A 104 0.70 -3.67 9.12
C VAL A 104 0.42 -2.20 8.77
N ILE A 105 1.44 -1.34 8.79
CA ILE A 105 1.31 0.07 8.39
C ILE A 105 0.82 0.14 6.94
N ALA A 106 1.45 -0.59 6.02
CA ALA A 106 1.04 -0.66 4.62
C ALA A 106 -0.43 -1.06 4.44
N LEU A 107 -0.93 -2.03 5.21
CA LEU A 107 -2.33 -2.44 5.15
C LEU A 107 -3.29 -1.31 5.53
N PHE A 108 -3.05 -0.62 6.64
CA PHE A 108 -3.89 0.51 7.05
C PHE A 108 -3.85 1.64 6.02
N PHE A 109 -2.66 1.99 5.54
CA PHE A 109 -2.50 3.04 4.54
C PHE A 109 -3.13 2.67 3.19
N LEU A 110 -3.09 1.41 2.77
CA LEU A 110 -3.85 0.92 1.61
C LEU A 110 -5.36 1.08 1.78
N LEU A 111 -5.90 0.78 2.96
CA LEU A 111 -7.32 0.99 3.25
C LEU A 111 -7.68 2.48 3.21
N PHE A 112 -6.81 3.37 3.71
CA PHE A 112 -7.00 4.80 3.56
C PHE A 112 -6.94 5.25 2.09
N VAL A 113 -6.04 4.69 1.26
CA VAL A 113 -6.00 4.98 -0.18
C VAL A 113 -7.28 4.53 -0.86
N LEU A 114 -7.79 3.34 -0.52
CA LEU A 114 -9.07 2.83 -1.04
C LEU A 114 -10.23 3.77 -0.66
N GLY A 115 -10.32 4.14 0.62
CA GLY A 115 -11.36 5.07 1.10
C GLY A 115 -11.24 6.47 0.50
N ALA A 116 -10.02 6.98 0.33
CA ALA A 116 -9.78 8.28 -0.30
C ALA A 116 -10.06 8.25 -1.80
N SER A 117 -9.81 7.13 -2.48
CA SER A 117 -10.20 6.91 -3.89
C SER A 117 -11.71 6.88 -4.03
N TRP A 118 -12.42 6.21 -3.11
CA TRP A 118 -13.87 6.24 -3.06
C TRP A 118 -14.42 7.66 -2.81
N TYR A 119 -13.85 8.37 -1.85
CA TYR A 119 -14.24 9.76 -1.55
C TYR A 119 -13.94 10.70 -2.72
N LYS A 120 -12.91 10.42 -3.52
CA LYS A 120 -12.63 11.10 -4.78
C LYS A 120 -13.74 10.92 -5.81
N LEU A 121 -14.22 9.69 -5.99
CA LEU A 121 -15.35 9.40 -6.88
C LEU A 121 -16.61 10.19 -6.47
N CYS A 122 -16.75 10.54 -5.19
CA CYS A 122 -17.83 11.39 -4.71
C CYS A 122 -17.76 12.87 -5.15
N GLY A 123 -16.76 13.28 -5.93
CA GLY A 123 -16.61 14.63 -6.49
C GLY A 123 -15.74 15.57 -5.65
N SER A 124 -14.95 15.04 -4.71
CA SER A 124 -14.03 15.85 -3.89
C SER A 124 -12.69 16.11 -4.56
N ASN A 125 -12.04 17.23 -4.24
CA ASN A 125 -10.78 17.67 -4.87
C ASN A 125 -9.50 17.28 -4.10
N ILE A 126 -9.44 16.10 -3.49
CA ILE A 126 -8.30 15.64 -2.67
C ILE A 126 -7.13 14.99 -3.44
N LYS A 127 -6.84 15.40 -4.70
CA LYS A 127 -5.92 14.64 -5.60
C LYS A 127 -4.53 14.52 -4.98
N THR A 128 -4.00 15.65 -4.49
CA THR A 128 -2.69 15.73 -3.86
C THR A 128 -2.59 14.82 -2.63
N ILE A 129 -3.62 14.80 -1.79
CA ILE A 129 -3.65 13.95 -0.57
C ILE A 129 -3.63 12.48 -0.96
N VAL A 130 -4.47 12.06 -1.93
CA VAL A 130 -4.50 10.67 -2.42
C VAL A 130 -3.14 10.26 -3.00
N THR A 131 -2.51 11.12 -3.80
CA THR A 131 -1.18 10.86 -4.36
C THR A 131 -0.12 10.70 -3.27
N LEU A 132 -0.05 11.61 -2.30
CA LEU A 132 0.92 11.53 -1.20
C LEU A 132 0.73 10.26 -0.38
N LEU A 133 -0.53 9.94 -0.08
CA LEU A 133 -0.88 8.74 0.66
C LEU A 133 -0.46 7.47 -0.11
N ALA A 134 -0.75 7.40 -1.41
CA ALA A 134 -0.35 6.27 -2.25
C ALA A 134 1.17 6.10 -2.36
N VAL A 135 1.93 7.20 -2.47
CA VAL A 135 3.40 7.17 -2.48
C VAL A 135 3.95 6.65 -1.15
N PHE A 136 3.38 7.09 -0.03
CA PHE A 136 3.78 6.60 1.29
C PHE A 136 3.49 5.10 1.45
N THR A 137 2.33 4.65 0.98
CA THR A 137 1.96 3.23 0.98
C THR A 137 2.91 2.39 0.14
N LEU A 138 3.32 2.88 -1.04
CA LEU A 138 4.32 2.22 -1.89
C LEU A 138 5.67 2.05 -1.17
N GLY A 139 6.14 3.09 -0.50
CA GLY A 139 7.37 3.01 0.30
C GLY A 139 7.25 1.97 1.41
N SER A 140 6.13 1.97 2.13
CA SER A 140 5.88 1.04 3.24
C SER A 140 5.75 -0.41 2.78
N THR A 141 5.09 -0.66 1.64
CA THR A 141 4.94 -2.01 1.06
C THR A 141 6.22 -2.56 0.44
N THR A 142 7.19 -1.70 0.13
CA THR A 142 8.50 -2.12 -0.37
C THR A 142 9.32 -2.85 0.69
N VAL A 143 9.24 -2.40 1.95
CA VAL A 143 10.08 -2.92 3.04
C VAL A 143 9.90 -4.43 3.26
N PRO A 144 8.68 -5.00 3.39
CA PRO A 144 8.51 -6.42 3.69
C PRO A 144 9.13 -7.35 2.64
N PHE A 145 8.88 -7.11 1.34
CA PHE A 145 9.43 -7.97 0.30
C PHE A 145 10.92 -7.69 0.07
N ALA A 146 11.40 -6.46 0.26
CA ALA A 146 12.82 -6.13 0.17
C ALA A 146 13.63 -6.86 1.26
N VAL A 147 13.12 -6.91 2.50
CA VAL A 147 13.73 -7.66 3.61
C VAL A 147 13.82 -9.15 3.27
N VAL A 148 12.72 -9.76 2.82
CA VAL A 148 12.70 -11.17 2.41
C VAL A 148 13.69 -11.43 1.27
N THR A 149 13.75 -10.53 0.29
CA THR A 149 14.69 -10.63 -0.84
C THR A 149 16.14 -10.53 -0.36
N SER A 150 16.43 -9.67 0.63
CA SER A 150 17.76 -9.60 1.25
C SER A 150 18.14 -10.92 1.90
N PHE A 151 17.24 -11.55 2.67
CA PHE A 151 17.50 -12.86 3.26
C PHE A 151 17.73 -13.97 2.22
N TYR A 152 17.11 -13.85 1.05
CA TYR A 152 17.28 -14.81 -0.03
C TYR A 152 18.69 -14.79 -0.67
N TYR A 153 19.30 -13.60 -0.79
CA TYR A 153 20.60 -13.44 -1.45
C TYR A 153 21.79 -13.33 -0.50
N THR A 154 21.57 -12.92 0.75
CA THR A 154 22.64 -12.67 1.72
C THR A 154 22.42 -13.45 3.01
N SER A 155 23.47 -14.10 3.49
CA SER A 155 23.53 -14.71 4.83
C SER A 155 23.85 -13.67 5.88
N PHE A 156 23.20 -13.73 7.04
CA PHE A 156 23.46 -12.83 8.17
C PHE A 156 24.00 -13.62 9.35
N CYS A 157 24.96 -13.07 10.08
CA CYS A 157 25.56 -13.75 11.25
C CYS A 157 26.07 -15.18 10.97
N ASN A 158 26.60 -15.44 9.76
CA ASN A 158 27.00 -16.77 9.28
C ASN A 158 25.87 -17.82 9.26
N LEU A 159 24.61 -17.38 9.28
CA LEU A 159 23.43 -18.23 9.15
C LEU A 159 22.94 -18.15 7.69
N ASP A 160 22.90 -19.30 7.01
CA ASP A 160 22.54 -19.43 5.60
C ASP A 160 21.17 -20.10 5.38
N PHE A 161 20.44 -20.45 6.45
CA PHE A 161 19.18 -21.19 6.38
C PHE A 161 18.05 -20.47 5.62
N LEU A 162 18.09 -19.14 5.51
CA LEU A 162 17.10 -18.34 4.75
C LEU A 162 17.51 -18.11 3.28
N THR A 163 18.75 -18.43 2.92
CA THR A 163 19.32 -18.13 1.61
C THR A 163 18.77 -19.08 0.54
N HIS A 164 18.85 -18.67 -0.73
CA HIS A 164 18.42 -19.42 -1.91
C HIS A 164 18.95 -20.86 -2.03
N ARG A 165 20.00 -21.19 -1.27
CA ARG A 165 20.55 -22.54 -1.15
C ARG A 165 19.53 -23.52 -0.56
N TYR A 166 18.80 -23.10 0.47
CA TYR A 166 17.83 -23.95 1.18
C TYR A 166 16.38 -23.48 1.01
N THR A 167 16.14 -22.25 0.57
CA THR A 167 14.79 -21.70 0.43
C THR A 167 14.40 -21.39 -1.02
N ARG A 168 13.10 -21.31 -1.24
CA ARG A 168 12.45 -20.85 -2.47
C ARG A 168 11.36 -19.84 -2.11
N TYR A 169 11.03 -18.93 -3.02
CA TYR A 169 9.92 -18.00 -2.81
C TYR A 169 8.59 -18.74 -2.66
N GLY A 170 7.87 -18.40 -1.59
CA GLY A 170 6.52 -18.90 -1.33
C GLY A 170 5.43 -18.03 -1.94
N ALA A 171 4.19 -18.50 -1.83
CA ALA A 171 3.02 -17.77 -2.32
C ALA A 171 2.83 -16.40 -1.64
N GLY A 172 3.19 -16.28 -0.35
CA GLY A 172 3.11 -15.01 0.37
C GLY A 172 3.94 -13.92 -0.29
N TYR A 173 5.18 -14.27 -0.69
CA TYR A 173 6.08 -13.33 -1.37
C TYR A 173 5.51 -12.87 -2.72
N ALA A 174 5.04 -13.82 -3.53
CA ALA A 174 4.45 -13.51 -4.83
C ALA A 174 3.21 -12.59 -4.71
N LEU A 175 2.35 -12.83 -3.72
CA LEU A 175 1.17 -11.99 -3.46
C LEU A 175 1.56 -10.58 -3.00
N THR A 176 2.53 -10.45 -2.11
CA THR A 176 3.04 -9.14 -1.65
C THR A 176 3.67 -8.35 -2.79
N VAL A 177 4.49 -8.97 -3.63
CA VAL A 177 5.09 -8.31 -4.81
C VAL A 177 4.02 -7.93 -5.84
N THR A 178 3.05 -8.81 -6.08
CA THR A 178 1.93 -8.49 -6.98
C THR A 178 1.11 -7.32 -6.46
N SER A 179 0.85 -7.26 -5.14
CA SER A 179 0.19 -6.11 -4.50
C SER A 179 0.96 -4.81 -4.74
N PHE A 180 2.29 -4.83 -4.62
CA PHE A 180 3.14 -3.67 -4.92
C PHE A 180 3.03 -3.25 -6.39
N CYS A 181 3.10 -4.19 -7.34
CA CYS A 181 2.95 -3.89 -8.77
C CYS A 181 1.60 -3.25 -9.08
N LEU A 182 0.51 -3.74 -8.48
CA LEU A 182 -0.82 -3.16 -8.63
C LEU A 182 -0.90 -1.71 -8.12
N GLN A 183 -0.25 -1.42 -7.00
CA GLN A 183 -0.18 -0.06 -6.46
C GLN A 183 0.59 0.88 -7.39
N VAL A 184 1.72 0.43 -7.95
CA VAL A 184 2.51 1.24 -8.89
C VAL A 184 1.70 1.56 -10.15
N VAL A 185 1.10 0.54 -10.77
CA VAL A 185 0.26 0.72 -11.96
C VAL A 185 -0.95 1.61 -11.66
N GLY A 186 -1.63 1.36 -10.54
CA GLY A 186 -2.77 2.17 -10.09
C GLY A 186 -2.41 3.63 -9.88
N LEU A 187 -1.26 3.91 -9.24
CA LEU A 187 -0.79 5.27 -9.01
C LEU A 187 -0.41 5.99 -10.31
N ILE A 188 0.31 5.32 -11.22
CA ILE A 188 0.71 5.90 -12.51
C ILE A 188 -0.55 6.27 -13.31
N LEU A 189 -1.51 5.35 -13.42
CA LEU A 189 -2.76 5.58 -14.14
C LEU A 189 -3.60 6.67 -13.47
N PHE A 190 -3.63 6.73 -12.14
CA PHE A 190 -4.29 7.81 -11.41
C PHE A 190 -3.68 9.18 -11.72
N ILE A 191 -2.36 9.30 -11.72
CA ILE A 191 -1.69 10.57 -11.99
C ILE A 191 -1.93 11.02 -13.43
N ALA A 192 -1.84 10.09 -14.39
CA ALA A 192 -1.94 10.35 -15.82
C ALA A 192 -3.38 10.65 -16.29
N LEU A 193 -4.36 9.90 -15.81
CA LEU A 193 -5.74 9.96 -16.30
C LEU A 193 -6.64 10.89 -15.48
N GLU A 194 -6.26 11.23 -14.25
CA GLU A 194 -7.06 12.14 -13.43
C GLU A 194 -6.78 13.60 -13.84
N PRO A 195 -7.75 14.35 -14.38
CA PRO A 195 -7.54 15.74 -14.73
C PRO A 195 -7.16 16.55 -13.49
N ARG A 196 -6.10 17.38 -13.58
CA ARG A 196 -5.92 18.43 -12.57
C ARG A 196 -7.02 19.45 -12.84
N ILE A 197 -8.01 19.55 -11.96
CA ILE A 197 -8.83 20.75 -11.91
C ILE A 197 -7.89 21.86 -11.44
N VAL A 198 -7.22 22.51 -12.39
CA VAL A 198 -6.69 23.86 -12.19
C VAL A 198 -7.93 24.70 -11.93
N GLU A 199 -8.06 25.26 -10.72
CA GLU A 199 -9.18 26.14 -10.41
C GLU A 199 -9.32 27.18 -11.52
N PRO A 200 -10.52 27.38 -12.10
CA PRO A 200 -10.74 28.47 -13.03
C PRO A 200 -10.74 29.76 -12.22
N LYS A 201 -9.55 30.30 -11.92
CA LYS A 201 -9.36 31.62 -11.31
C LYS A 201 -9.71 32.76 -12.29
N ARG A 202 -10.50 32.48 -13.34
CA ARG A 202 -10.77 33.38 -14.47
C ARG A 202 -12.20 33.92 -14.52
N ASN A 203 -13.18 33.20 -13.98
CA ASN A 203 -14.58 33.61 -14.13
C ASN A 203 -14.98 34.71 -13.12
N THR A 204 -14.27 34.84 -12.00
CA THR A 204 -14.49 35.94 -11.04
C THR A 204 -13.90 37.27 -11.54
N LEU A 205 -12.85 37.22 -12.36
CA LEU A 205 -12.25 38.43 -12.94
C LEU A 205 -13.04 38.94 -14.16
N GLU A 206 -13.66 38.03 -14.92
CA GLU A 206 -14.58 38.39 -16.01
C GLU A 206 -15.88 38.99 -15.46
N ASN A 207 -16.50 38.39 -14.45
CA ASN A 207 -17.72 38.95 -13.84
C ASN A 207 -17.47 40.28 -13.12
N ALA A 208 -16.32 40.46 -12.45
CA ALA A 208 -15.97 41.73 -11.80
C ALA A 208 -15.61 42.85 -12.79
N LYS A 209 -15.30 42.52 -14.05
CA LYS A 209 -15.04 43.50 -15.11
C LYS A 209 -16.33 43.93 -15.82
N GLU A 210 -17.36 43.08 -15.80
CA GLU A 210 -18.68 43.36 -16.39
C GLU A 210 -19.58 44.17 -15.44
N GLU A 211 -19.36 44.12 -14.12
CA GLU A 211 -20.10 44.87 -13.10
C GLU A 211 -19.50 46.24 -12.73
N ALA A 212 -18.55 46.79 -13.49
CA ALA A 212 -18.08 48.17 -13.29
C ALA A 212 -18.87 49.15 -14.19
N PRO A 213 -19.96 49.78 -13.69
CA PRO A 213 -20.69 50.78 -14.47
C PRO A 213 -19.84 52.03 -14.66
N SER A 214 -19.67 52.42 -15.93
CA SER A 214 -19.23 53.74 -16.36
C SER A 214 -20.33 54.76 -16.06
N ASP A 215 -20.52 55.09 -14.78
CA ASP A 215 -21.31 56.25 -14.34
C ASP A 215 -20.41 57.12 -13.47
N ALA A 216 -19.64 57.98 -14.13
CA ALA A 216 -18.91 59.06 -13.50
C ALA A 216 -18.84 60.25 -14.45
N THR A 217 -19.91 61.04 -14.48
CA THR A 217 -19.78 62.50 -14.65
C THR A 217 -20.81 63.16 -13.77
N SER A 218 -20.39 63.44 -12.53
CA SER A 218 -21.02 64.37 -11.61
C SER A 218 -20.42 65.75 -11.87
N SER A 219 -21.26 66.78 -11.98
CA SER A 219 -20.86 68.15 -11.64
C SER A 219 -22.06 69.05 -11.33
N HIS A 220 -22.07 69.55 -10.09
CA HIS A 220 -22.62 70.81 -9.54
C HIS A 220 -24.15 71.07 -9.59
N GLU A 221 -24.85 71.72 -8.65
CA GLU A 221 -24.68 72.30 -7.29
C GLU A 221 -26.10 72.84 -6.87
N PRO A 222 -26.46 73.12 -5.59
CA PRO A 222 -27.86 73.29 -5.16
C PRO A 222 -28.38 74.74 -5.03
N SER A 223 -29.65 74.83 -4.63
CA SER A 223 -30.39 75.97 -4.01
C SER A 223 -30.92 77.11 -4.90
N HIS A 224 -32.24 77.07 -5.22
CA HIS A 224 -33.33 77.87 -4.63
C HIS A 224 -34.61 77.76 -5.47
#